data_AF-A0A1F2R7U8-F1
#
_entry.id   AF-A0A1F2R7U8-F1
#
_cell.length_a   1.000
_cell.length_b   1.000
_cell.length_c   1.000
_cell.angle_alpha   90.00
_cell.angle_beta   90.00
_cell.angle_gamma   90.00
#
_symmetry.space_group_name_H-M   'P 1'
#
loop_
_entity.id
_entity.type
_entity.pdbx_description
1 polymer ?
#
loop_
_entity_poly.entity_id
_entity_poly.type
_entity_poly.pdbx_seq_one_letter_code
_entity_poly.pdbx_strand_id
1 'polypeptide(L)'
;MEPERLEIPLFRPYKKLIEITIQGKKFQIPENQMLLRAFQYLCPDTIPYGRYCWNEECQYCRVSVKRPGSQKVTQALSCKLMVEEGLEIHELAEELTRNLRPLFQPAPEETPPGEESGASHGPAPGAQPGGRGSRESEEKRG
;
A
#
# COMPACT_ATOMS: atom_id res chain seq x y z
N MET A 1 33.11 14.60 14.76
CA MET A 1 33.00 14.23 13.33
C MET A 1 31.94 13.13 13.31
N GLU A 2 30.67 13.50 13.13
CA GLU A 2 29.61 12.49 13.03
C GLU A 2 29.82 11.73 11.72
N PRO A 3 29.84 10.39 11.73
CA PRO A 3 29.98 9.65 10.50
C PRO A 3 28.72 9.93 9.68
N GLU A 4 28.93 10.42 8.46
CA GLU A 4 27.90 10.51 7.43
C GLU A 4 27.13 9.19 7.43
N ARG A 5 25.90 9.19 7.94
CA ARG A 5 24.98 8.08 7.74
C ARG A 5 24.77 8.03 6.24
N LEU A 6 25.52 7.16 5.57
CA LEU A 6 25.35 6.87 4.16
C LEU A 6 23.86 6.57 3.96
N GLU A 7 23.15 7.51 3.33
CA GLU A 7 21.76 7.35 2.97
C GLU A 7 21.71 6.24 1.93
N ILE A 8 21.46 5.00 2.36
CA ILE A 8 21.32 3.88 1.45
C ILE A 8 19.98 4.09 0.71
N PRO A 9 19.99 4.35 -0.60
CA PRO A 9 18.76 4.65 -1.32
C PRO A 9 17.86 3.41 -1.34
N LEU A 10 16.57 3.62 -1.06
CA LEU A 10 15.56 2.55 -1.00
C LEU A 10 15.38 1.85 -2.35
N PHE A 11 15.55 2.59 -3.44
CA PHE A 11 15.48 2.10 -4.82
C PHE A 11 16.88 2.06 -5.42
N ARG A 12 17.12 1.12 -6.34
CA ARG A 12 18.35 1.17 -7.14
C ARG A 12 18.28 2.39 -8.06
N PRO A 13 19.42 2.94 -8.50
CA PRO A 13 19.43 4.02 -9.47
C PRO A 13 18.66 3.65 -10.74
N TYR A 14 17.76 4.53 -11.17
CA TYR A 14 16.93 4.39 -12.36
C TYR A 14 16.92 5.69 -13.15
N LYS A 15 16.83 5.62 -14.48
CA LYS A 15 16.82 6.80 -15.35
C LYS A 15 15.45 7.14 -15.91
N LYS A 16 14.57 6.15 -15.99
CA LYS A 16 13.21 6.29 -16.51
C LYS A 16 12.24 5.42 -15.73
N LEU A 17 10.96 5.70 -15.92
CA LEU A 17 9.90 4.76 -15.57
C LEU A 17 9.59 3.87 -16.78
N ILE A 18 9.33 2.60 -16.51
CA ILE A 18 8.90 1.62 -17.50
C ILE A 18 7.45 1.23 -17.24
N GLU A 19 6.72 0.91 -18.30
CA GLU A 19 5.34 0.45 -18.20
C GLU A 19 5.29 -1.05 -17.89
N ILE A 20 4.49 -1.40 -16.89
CA ILE A 20 4.09 -2.78 -16.61
C ILE A 20 2.56 -2.87 -16.54
N THR A 21 2.02 -4.08 -16.67
CA THR A 21 0.58 -4.32 -16.53
C THR A 21 0.32 -5.21 -15.31
N ILE A 22 -0.53 -4.77 -14.38
CA ILE A 22 -0.97 -5.55 -13.22
C ILE A 22 -2.47 -5.79 -13.34
N GLN A 23 -2.89 -7.04 -13.47
CA GLN A 23 -4.30 -7.44 -13.60
C GLN A 23 -5.06 -6.63 -14.67
N GLY A 24 -4.42 -6.40 -15.82
CA GLY A 24 -4.99 -5.67 -16.96
C GLY A 24 -4.92 -4.14 -16.88
N LYS A 25 -4.43 -3.57 -15.76
CA LYS A 25 -4.19 -2.12 -15.62
C LYS A 25 -2.71 -1.79 -15.81
N LYS A 26 -2.43 -0.69 -16.52
CA LYS A 26 -1.07 -0.21 -16.79
C LYS A 26 -0.57 0.68 -15.66
N PHE A 27 0.70 0.53 -15.29
CA PHE A 27 1.38 1.32 -14.27
C PHE A 27 2.80 1.65 -14.71
N GLN A 28 3.31 2.79 -14.23
CA GLN A 28 4.70 3.19 -14.44
C GLN A 28 5.51 2.98 -13.17
N ILE A 29 6.65 2.31 -13.29
CA ILE A 29 7.54 1.99 -12.17
C ILE A 29 9.00 2.25 -12.55
N PRO A 30 9.89 2.52 -11.58
CA PRO A 30 11.31 2.61 -11.82
C PRO A 30 11.87 1.35 -12.48
N GLU A 31 12.66 1.54 -13.55
CA GLU A 31 13.44 0.44 -14.12
C GLU A 31 14.50 -0.09 -13.12
N ASN A 32 15.09 -1.25 -13.43
CA ASN A 32 16.16 -1.86 -12.62
C ASN A 32 15.77 -2.25 -11.19
N GLN A 33 14.47 -2.37 -10.90
CA GLN A 33 13.96 -2.80 -9.60
C GLN A 33 13.63 -4.29 -9.55
N MET A 34 13.68 -4.87 -8.36
CA MET A 34 12.95 -6.10 -8.08
C MET A 34 11.45 -5.78 -8.01
N LEU A 35 10.60 -6.66 -8.50
CA LEU A 35 9.16 -6.41 -8.63
C LEU A 35 8.51 -6.05 -7.28
N LEU A 36 8.93 -6.67 -6.17
CA LEU A 36 8.41 -6.31 -4.85
C LEU A 36 8.79 -4.87 -4.43
N ARG A 37 9.97 -4.37 -4.84
CA ARG A 37 10.33 -2.96 -4.66
C ARG A 37 9.53 -2.06 -5.59
N ALA A 38 9.22 -2.50 -6.80
CA ALA A 38 8.35 -1.75 -7.70
C ALA A 38 6.92 -1.65 -7.15
N PHE A 39 6.39 -2.70 -6.52
CA PHE A 39 5.14 -2.63 -5.78
C PHE A 39 5.20 -1.64 -4.62
N GLN A 40 6.32 -1.60 -3.89
CA GLN A 40 6.53 -0.60 -2.84
C GLN A 40 6.53 0.84 -3.39
N TYR A 41 7.03 1.06 -4.61
CA TYR A 41 6.94 2.37 -5.26
C TYR A 41 5.49 2.78 -5.53
N LEU A 42 4.64 1.84 -5.95
CA LEU A 42 3.22 2.09 -6.22
C LEU A 42 2.38 2.22 -4.94
N CYS A 43 2.71 1.45 -3.91
CA CYS A 43 2.00 1.40 -2.64
C CYS A 43 2.98 1.54 -1.46
N PRO A 44 3.49 2.75 -1.18
CA PRO A 44 4.46 2.98 -0.12
C PRO A 44 3.91 2.70 1.28
N ASP A 45 2.58 2.78 1.48
CA ASP A 45 1.96 2.67 2.80
C ASP A 45 1.48 1.25 3.16
N THR A 46 1.50 0.30 2.22
CA THR A 46 0.98 -1.06 2.46
C THR A 46 2.05 -2.13 2.25
N ILE A 47 2.86 -2.03 1.20
CA ILE A 47 3.86 -3.05 0.87
C ILE A 47 4.95 -3.18 1.94
N PRO A 48 5.50 -2.09 2.54
CA PRO A 48 6.53 -2.21 3.58
C PRO A 48 6.08 -2.93 4.84
N TYR A 49 4.77 -2.87 5.13
CA TYR A 49 4.16 -3.50 6.31
C TYR A 49 3.57 -4.88 6.03
N GLY A 50 3.67 -5.36 4.78
CA GLY A 50 3.27 -6.71 4.42
C GLY A 50 4.20 -7.77 5.01
N ARG A 51 3.71 -9.02 5.09
CA ARG A 51 4.45 -10.16 5.67
C ARG A 51 5.58 -10.70 4.77
N TYR A 52 6.33 -9.83 4.11
CA TYR A 52 7.37 -10.23 3.16
C TYR A 52 8.72 -10.42 3.85
N CYS A 53 9.31 -11.61 3.71
CA CYS A 53 10.67 -11.89 4.21
C CYS A 53 11.79 -11.32 3.32
N TRP A 54 11.48 -10.90 2.08
CA TRP A 54 12.46 -10.48 1.05
C TRP A 54 13.52 -11.52 0.64
N ASN A 55 13.46 -12.74 1.21
CA ASN A 55 14.50 -13.77 1.12
C ASN A 55 14.01 -15.10 0.53
N GLU A 56 12.87 -15.11 -0.16
CA GLU A 56 12.28 -16.28 -0.86
C GLU A 56 11.60 -17.34 0.03
N GLU A 57 11.75 -17.25 1.35
CA GLU A 57 11.24 -18.26 2.30
C GLU A 57 9.71 -18.23 2.45
N CYS A 58 9.11 -17.07 2.70
CA CYS A 58 7.67 -16.97 2.99
C CYS A 58 6.77 -17.21 1.78
N GLN A 59 7.28 -16.98 0.57
CA GLN A 59 6.56 -17.05 -0.71
C GLN A 59 5.26 -16.23 -0.82
N TYR A 60 4.93 -15.36 0.15
CA TYR A 60 3.77 -14.46 0.11
C TYR A 60 3.85 -13.38 -0.99
N CYS A 61 5.01 -13.29 -1.65
CA CYS A 61 5.26 -12.39 -2.75
C CYS A 61 5.17 -13.09 -4.13
N ARG A 62 4.58 -14.29 -4.20
CA ARG A 62 4.40 -15.07 -5.44
C ARG A 62 3.47 -14.36 -6.42
N VAL A 63 3.83 -14.42 -7.69
CA VAL A 63 3.09 -13.85 -8.82
C VAL A 63 3.11 -14.79 -10.02
N SER A 64 2.08 -14.71 -10.86
CA SER A 64 2.08 -15.32 -12.20
C SER A 64 2.31 -14.23 -13.23
N VAL A 65 3.38 -14.34 -14.01
CA VAL A 65 3.82 -13.29 -14.93
C VAL A 65 4.03 -13.81 -16.35
N LYS A 66 3.81 -12.94 -17.32
CA LYS A 66 4.16 -13.13 -18.72
C LYS A 66 5.15 -12.05 -19.11
N ARG A 67 6.32 -12.49 -19.58
CA ARG A 67 7.40 -11.60 -20.02
C ARG A 67 7.10 -11.01 -21.41
N PRO A 68 7.63 -9.82 -21.73
CA PRO A 68 7.52 -9.25 -23.06
C PRO A 68 8.05 -10.23 -24.11
N GLY A 69 7.27 -10.42 -25.18
CA GLY A 69 7.60 -11.35 -26.27
C GLY A 69 7.41 -12.84 -25.94
N SER A 70 7.06 -13.21 -24.70
CA SER A 70 6.73 -14.58 -24.34
C SER A 70 5.22 -14.83 -24.39
N GLN A 71 4.80 -16.01 -24.83
CA GLN A 71 3.41 -16.46 -24.71
C GLN A 71 3.16 -17.27 -23.42
N LYS A 72 4.22 -17.63 -22.70
CA LYS A 72 4.12 -18.47 -21.51
C LYS A 72 3.94 -17.63 -20.26
N VAL A 73 2.90 -17.95 -19.48
CA VAL A 73 2.76 -17.49 -18.10
C VAL A 73 3.58 -18.39 -17.19
N THR A 74 4.41 -17.79 -16.34
CA THR A 74 5.28 -18.48 -15.39
C THR A 74 5.11 -17.94 -13.98
N GLN A 75 5.22 -18.80 -12.98
CA GLN A 75 5.26 -18.36 -11.58
C GLN A 75 6.65 -17.86 -11.21
N ALA A 76 6.70 -16.78 -10.43
CA ALA A 76 7.92 -16.20 -9.89
C ALA A 76 7.68 -15.62 -8.49
N LEU A 77 8.77 -15.34 -7.78
CA LEU A 77 8.74 -14.56 -6.54
C LEU A 77 9.08 -13.11 -6.86
N SER A 78 8.18 -12.18 -6.55
CA SER A 78 8.40 -10.75 -6.85
C SER A 78 9.62 -10.16 -6.12
N CYS A 79 10.06 -10.75 -5.00
CA CYS A 79 11.30 -10.36 -4.33
C CYS A 79 12.59 -10.77 -5.07
N LYS A 80 12.49 -11.54 -6.17
CA LYS A 80 13.63 -11.96 -7.00
C LYS A 80 13.44 -11.74 -8.49
N LEU A 81 12.22 -11.43 -8.91
CA LEU A 81 11.94 -11.07 -10.29
C LEU A 81 12.36 -9.62 -10.54
N MET A 82 13.27 -9.41 -11.49
CA MET A 82 13.58 -8.08 -12.01
C MET A 82 12.46 -7.59 -12.92
N VAL A 83 12.12 -6.31 -12.82
CA VAL A 83 11.13 -5.69 -13.71
C VAL A 83 11.72 -5.40 -15.09
N GLU A 84 10.89 -5.55 -16.10
CA GLU A 84 11.21 -5.30 -17.50
C GLU A 84 10.01 -4.61 -18.17
N GLU A 85 10.28 -3.79 -19.20
CA GLU A 85 9.25 -3.02 -19.90
C GLU A 85 8.28 -3.96 -20.62
N GLY A 86 6.98 -3.78 -20.40
CA GLY A 86 5.94 -4.66 -20.93
C GLY A 86 5.72 -5.95 -20.13
N LEU A 87 6.27 -6.07 -18.91
CA LEU A 87 5.96 -7.19 -18.02
C LEU A 87 4.48 -7.19 -17.64
N GLU A 88 3.82 -8.34 -17.81
CA GLU A 88 2.41 -8.54 -17.45
C GLU A 88 2.32 -9.43 -16.20
N ILE A 89 1.61 -8.96 -15.17
CA ILE A 89 1.31 -9.68 -13.93
C ILE A 89 -0.17 -10.06 -13.94
N HIS A 90 -0.45 -11.37 -14.03
CA HIS A 90 -1.81 -11.90 -14.15
C HIS A 90 -2.42 -12.27 -12.80
N GLU A 91 -1.63 -12.88 -11.91
CA GLU A 91 -2.09 -13.32 -10.60
C GLU A 91 -1.15 -12.85 -9.50
N LEU A 92 -1.72 -12.58 -8.33
CA LEU A 92 -1.04 -12.14 -7.12
C LEU A 92 -1.36 -13.09 -5.98
N ALA A 93 -0.37 -13.41 -5.15
CA ALA A 93 -0.63 -14.04 -3.86
C ALA A 93 -1.53 -13.17 -2.98
N GLU A 94 -2.25 -13.78 -2.04
CA GLU A 94 -3.25 -13.11 -1.21
C GLU A 94 -2.73 -11.85 -0.50
N GLU A 95 -1.53 -11.92 0.08
CA GLU A 95 -0.88 -10.78 0.73
C GLU A 95 -0.66 -9.61 -0.24
N LEU A 96 -0.18 -9.90 -1.46
CA LEU A 96 -0.03 -8.89 -2.52
C LEU A 96 -1.37 -8.32 -2.97
N THR A 97 -2.40 -9.16 -3.13
CA THR A 97 -3.75 -8.70 -3.50
C THR A 97 -4.30 -7.72 -2.47
N ARG A 98 -4.11 -7.98 -1.17
CA ARG A 98 -4.54 -7.08 -0.09
C ARG A 98 -3.75 -5.76 -0.13
N ASN A 99 -2.42 -5.84 -0.23
CA ASN A 99 -1.56 -4.65 -0.18
C ASN A 99 -1.65 -3.78 -1.44
N LEU A 100 -1.91 -4.36 -2.61
CA LEU A 100 -2.07 -3.62 -3.88
C LEU A 100 -3.51 -3.17 -4.14
N ARG A 101 -4.46 -3.49 -3.25
CA ARG A 101 -5.87 -3.11 -3.36
C ARG A 101 -6.09 -1.60 -3.63
N PRO A 102 -5.32 -0.66 -3.06
CA PRO A 102 -5.50 0.77 -3.36
C PRO A 102 -5.37 1.13 -4.85
N LEU A 103 -4.56 0.40 -5.62
CA LEU A 103 -4.36 0.66 -7.07
C LEU A 103 -5.59 0.33 -7.92
N PHE A 104 -6.52 -0.45 -7.37
CA PHE A 104 -7.69 -0.94 -8.10
C PHE A 104 -8.98 -0.22 -7.70
N GLN A 105 -8.97 0.52 -6.60
CA GLN A 105 -10.11 1.31 -6.15
C GLN A 105 -10.18 2.64 -6.90
N PRO A 106 -11.38 3.19 -7.12
CA PRO A 106 -11.51 4.56 -7.58
C PRO A 106 -10.87 5.50 -6.55
N ALA A 107 -10.18 6.54 -7.01
CA ALA A 107 -9.60 7.54 -6.12
C ALA A 107 -10.71 8.14 -5.23
N PRO A 108 -10.51 8.26 -3.91
CA PRO A 108 -11.42 9.04 -3.09
C PRO A 108 -11.38 10.50 -3.59
N GLU A 109 -12.55 11.08 -3.85
CA GLU A 109 -12.68 12.49 -4.20
C GLU A 109 -11.95 13.34 -3.15
N GLU A 110 -10.92 14.07 -3.57
CA GLU A 110 -10.23 15.03 -2.71
C GLU A 110 -11.25 16.11 -2.34
N THR A 111 -11.73 16.10 -1.09
CA THR A 111 -12.48 17.24 -0.57
C THR A 111 -11.49 18.40 -0.50
N PRO A 112 -11.72 19.53 -1.19
CA PRO A 112 -10.80 20.66 -1.13
C PRO A 112 -10.65 21.11 0.33
N PRO A 113 -9.45 21.54 0.76
CA PRO A 113 -9.25 22.04 2.10
C PRO A 113 -10.22 23.19 2.34
N GLY A 114 -11.07 23.03 3.34
CA GLY A 114 -12.14 23.94 3.68
C GLY A 114 -11.61 25.36 3.83
N GLU A 115 -12.23 26.25 3.05
CA GLU A 115 -12.13 27.70 3.19
C GLU A 115 -12.46 28.06 4.65
N GLU A 116 -11.48 28.63 5.34
CA GLU A 116 -11.63 29.21 6.67
C GLU A 116 -12.63 30.36 6.60
N SER A 117 -13.91 30.08 6.82
CA SER A 117 -14.91 31.12 7.00
C SER A 117 -14.90 31.57 8.46
N GLY A 118 -14.17 32.66 8.70
CA GLY A 118 -14.27 33.40 9.94
C GLY A 118 -15.69 33.95 10.14
N ALA A 119 -16.32 33.56 11.24
CA ALA A 119 -17.48 34.25 11.81
C ALA A 119 -17.42 34.23 13.35
N SER A 120 -16.92 35.34 13.89
CA SER A 120 -17.44 36.09 15.05
C SER A 120 -17.92 35.36 16.33
N HIS A 121 -17.21 35.64 17.43
CA HIS A 121 -17.68 36.19 18.71
C HIS A 121 -19.00 35.67 19.36
N GLY A 122 -18.84 34.71 20.30
CA GLY A 122 -19.37 34.67 21.69
C GLY A 122 -20.89 34.51 21.94
N PRO A 123 -21.35 34.34 23.21
CA PRO A 123 -20.64 34.00 24.45
C PRO A 123 -21.16 32.70 25.16
N ALA A 124 -20.47 32.26 26.21
CA ALA A 124 -21.00 31.29 27.19
C ALA A 124 -22.12 31.93 28.03
N PRO A 125 -23.10 31.16 28.57
CA PRO A 125 -22.91 30.60 29.92
C PRO A 125 -23.64 29.28 30.26
N GLY A 126 -23.05 28.54 31.21
CA GLY A 126 -23.68 27.91 32.39
C GLY A 126 -24.84 26.90 32.25
N ALA A 127 -24.62 25.65 32.69
CA ALA A 127 -25.35 24.98 33.79
C ALA A 127 -25.11 23.45 33.81
N GLN A 128 -24.49 22.95 34.89
CA GLN A 128 -24.78 21.64 35.51
C GLN A 128 -25.75 21.91 36.69
N PRO A 129 -26.42 20.93 37.37
CA PRO A 129 -26.22 19.48 37.39
C PRO A 129 -27.51 18.60 37.45
N GLY A 130 -27.33 17.26 37.49
CA GLY A 130 -28.26 16.27 38.07
C GLY A 130 -29.02 15.41 37.04
N GLY A 131 -29.19 14.10 37.17
CA GLY A 131 -28.82 13.13 38.21
C GLY A 131 -29.64 11.84 38.01
N ARG A 132 -29.06 10.72 38.46
CA ARG A 132 -29.68 9.40 38.82
C ARG A 132 -30.30 8.53 37.72
N GLY A 133 -29.97 7.23 37.80
CA GLY A 133 -30.81 6.17 37.26
C GLY A 133 -30.11 4.83 37.04
N SER A 134 -29.80 4.12 38.13
CA SER A 134 -29.32 2.74 38.16
C SER A 134 -30.23 1.76 37.40
N ARG A 135 -29.65 0.72 36.78
CA ARG A 135 -30.17 -0.66 36.93
C ARG A 135 -29.15 -1.73 36.54
N GLU A 136 -28.69 -2.36 37.60
CA GLU A 136 -28.14 -3.70 37.76
C GLU A 136 -29.19 -4.77 37.35
N SER A 137 -28.73 -5.88 36.78
CA SER A 137 -29.32 -7.24 36.69
C SER A 137 -28.36 -8.02 35.76
N GLU A 138 -27.34 -8.76 36.20
CA GLU A 138 -27.38 -9.98 37.01
C GLU A 138 -28.46 -10.97 36.55
N GLU A 139 -28.06 -12.03 35.83
CA GLU A 139 -28.53 -13.38 36.15
C GLU A 139 -27.62 -14.47 35.57
N LYS A 140 -27.02 -15.23 36.49
CA LYS A 140 -26.45 -16.57 36.32
C LYS A 140 -27.54 -17.57 35.87
N ARG A 141 -27.25 -18.46 34.93
CA ARG A 141 -27.52 -19.91 35.08
C ARG A 141 -26.94 -20.74 33.93
N GLY A 142 -26.27 -21.85 34.28
CA GLY A 142 -25.90 -22.92 33.37
C GLY A 142 -24.53 -23.47 33.69
#